data_AF-A0A8H7DDN7-F1
#
_entry.id   AF-A0A8H7DDN7-F1
#
_cell.length_a   1.000
_cell.length_b   1.000
_cell.length_c   1.000
_cell.angle_alpha   90.00
_cell.angle_beta   90.00
_cell.angle_gamma   90.00
#
_symmetry.space_group_name_H-M   'P 1'
#
loop_
_entity.id
_entity.type
_entity.pdbx_description
1 polymer ?
#
loop_
_entity_poly.entity_id
_entity_poly.type
_entity_poly.pdbx_seq_one_letter_code
_entity_poly.pdbx_strand_id
1 'polypeptide(L)'
;MNPTYRAQADALLPSWFKTWAPHGTRVLVTSFPASLVAGLANAYTLRHHEATYAMPFYCLGTFFALAHFFYGPRALRLLKAIRNAEPEGRTTKSMGDWLRMHSVRTVTTDLLAFVCFTVAAVLAI
;
A
#
# COMPACT_ATOMS: atom_id res chain seq x y z
N MET A 1 15.88 -17.51 10.04
CA MET A 1 16.64 -16.29 10.42
C MET A 1 17.62 -16.68 11.52
N ASN A 2 18.90 -16.36 11.33
CA ASN A 2 19.94 -16.61 12.33
C ASN A 2 19.61 -15.86 13.64
N PRO A 3 19.78 -16.47 14.83
CA PRO A 3 19.49 -15.84 16.12
C PRO A 3 20.18 -14.49 16.34
N THR A 4 21.43 -14.34 15.91
CA THR A 4 22.21 -13.10 16.04
C THR A 4 21.57 -11.94 15.27
N TYR A 5 21.17 -12.20 14.01
CA TYR A 5 20.47 -11.20 13.20
C TYR A 5 19.09 -10.86 13.77
N ARG A 6 18.44 -11.80 14.47
CA ARG A 6 17.15 -11.55 15.12
C ARG A 6 17.29 -10.58 16.28
N ALA A 7 18.24 -10.81 17.18
CA ALA A 7 18.49 -9.90 18.30
C ALA A 7 18.84 -8.48 17.81
N GLN A 8 19.70 -8.37 16.79
CA GLN A 8 20.05 -7.08 16.19
C GLN A 8 18.83 -6.40 15.57
N ALA A 9 17.99 -7.13 14.82
CA ALA A 9 16.78 -6.58 14.23
C ALA A 9 15.78 -6.14 15.31
N ASP A 10 15.56 -6.94 16.36
CA ASP A 10 14.67 -6.59 17.46
C ASP A 10 15.07 -5.27 18.14
N ALA A 11 16.38 -5.02 18.28
CA ALA A 11 16.93 -3.79 18.86
C ALA A 11 16.83 -2.57 17.93
N LEU A 12 17.01 -2.76 16.62
CA LEU A 12 17.12 -1.65 15.65
C LEU A 12 15.79 -1.25 14.99
N LEU A 13 14.84 -2.18 14.85
CA LEU A 13 13.57 -1.93 14.18
C LEU A 13 12.78 -0.74 14.75
N PRO A 14 12.65 -0.56 16.08
CA PRO A 14 11.86 0.54 16.64
C PRO A 14 12.42 1.91 16.28
N SER A 15 13.74 2.10 16.39
CA SER A 15 14.40 3.37 16.07
C SER A 15 14.35 3.66 14.58
N TRP A 16 14.59 2.64 13.74
CA TRP A 16 14.47 2.76 12.30
C TRP A 16 13.07 3.19 11.87
N PHE A 17 12.01 2.56 12.42
CA PHE A 17 10.63 2.91 12.08
C PHE A 17 10.22 4.28 12.62
N LYS A 18 10.76 4.76 13.75
CA LYS A 18 10.51 6.14 14.22
C LYS A 18 11.03 7.18 13.22
N THR A 19 12.15 6.91 12.57
CA THR A 19 12.74 7.80 11.55
C THR A 19 12.06 7.66 10.19
N TRP A 20 11.82 6.43 9.72
CA TRP A 20 11.28 6.19 8.38
C TRP A 20 9.76 6.44 8.27
N ALA A 21 8.98 6.08 9.30
CA ALA A 21 7.52 6.08 9.20
C ALA A 21 6.89 7.44 8.84
N PRO A 22 7.37 8.61 9.33
CA PRO A 22 6.84 9.91 8.91
C PRO A 22 6.97 10.14 7.40
N HIS A 23 8.12 9.81 6.82
CA HIS A 23 8.36 9.95 5.38
C HIS A 23 7.50 8.97 4.57
N GLY A 24 7.44 7.70 5.00
CA GLY A 24 6.58 6.70 4.37
C GLY A 24 5.10 7.09 4.43
N THR A 25 4.66 7.65 5.55
CA THR A 25 3.28 8.14 5.72
C THR A 25 2.99 9.29 4.75
N ARG A 26 3.92 10.24 4.59
CA ARG A 26 3.75 11.34 3.62
C ARG A 26 3.53 10.80 2.20
N VAL A 27 4.35 9.85 1.76
CA VAL A 27 4.20 9.24 0.43
C VAL A 27 2.82 8.59 0.31
N LEU A 28 2.41 7.79 1.30
CA LEU A 28 1.11 7.12 1.31
C LEU A 28 -0.08 8.07 1.21
N VAL A 29 -0.09 9.14 2.03
CA VAL A 29 -1.21 10.10 2.04
C VAL A 29 -1.24 10.98 0.78
N THR A 30 -0.16 11.05 0.01
CA THR A 30 -0.13 11.78 -1.26
C THR A 30 -0.44 10.90 -2.46
N SER A 31 0.17 9.72 -2.57
CA SER A 31 0.11 8.90 -3.78
C SER A 31 -1.25 8.23 -3.95
N PHE A 32 -1.84 7.72 -2.87
CA PHE A 32 -3.12 7.02 -2.96
C PHE A 32 -4.29 7.94 -3.34
N PRO A 33 -4.48 9.10 -2.69
CA PRO A 33 -5.51 10.05 -3.13
C PRO A 33 -5.29 10.54 -4.55
N ALA A 34 -4.04 10.77 -4.95
CA ALA A 34 -3.72 11.15 -6.33
C ALA A 34 -4.16 10.06 -7.33
N SER A 35 -3.86 8.79 -7.06
CA SER A 35 -4.30 7.66 -7.91
C SER A 35 -5.83 7.53 -7.96
N LEU A 36 -6.52 7.73 -6.84
CA LEU A 36 -7.99 7.71 -6.81
C LEU A 36 -8.60 8.84 -7.63
N VAL A 37 -8.12 10.08 -7.43
CA VAL A 37 -8.60 11.25 -8.16
C VAL A 37 -8.32 11.10 -9.65
N ALA A 38 -7.12 10.66 -10.03
CA ALA A 38 -6.75 10.43 -11.41
C ALA A 38 -7.60 9.33 -12.06
N GLY A 39 -7.82 8.21 -11.36
CA GLY A 39 -8.66 7.11 -11.85
C GLY A 39 -10.11 7.56 -12.11
N LEU A 40 -10.72 8.27 -11.16
CA LEU A 40 -12.07 8.81 -11.30
C LEU A 40 -12.17 9.89 -12.39
N ALA A 41 -11.20 10.80 -12.46
CA ALA A 41 -11.18 11.87 -13.46
C ALA A 41 -11.07 11.30 -14.88
N ASN A 42 -10.22 10.28 -15.09
CA ASN A 42 -10.10 9.61 -16.39
C ASN A 42 -11.37 8.83 -16.74
N ALA A 43 -11.95 8.08 -15.80
CA ALA A 43 -13.23 7.40 -16.03
C ALA A 43 -14.36 8.37 -16.39
N TYR A 44 -14.44 9.51 -15.70
CA TYR A 44 -15.41 10.55 -16.00
C TYR A 44 -15.17 11.15 -17.39
N THR A 45 -13.93 11.46 -17.76
CA THR A 45 -13.59 12.06 -19.05
C THR A 45 -13.94 11.13 -20.23
N LEU A 46 -13.69 9.83 -20.07
CA LEU A 46 -13.90 8.83 -21.12
C LEU A 46 -15.36 8.37 -21.28
N ARG A 47 -16.27 8.76 -20.38
CA ARG A 47 -17.68 8.29 -20.39
C ARG A 47 -18.47 8.60 -21.67
N HIS A 48 -18.00 9.56 -22.46
CA HIS A 48 -18.60 9.97 -23.74
C HIS A 48 -17.59 9.93 -24.91
N HIS A 49 -16.45 9.26 -24.73
CA HIS A 49 -15.37 9.20 -25.72
C HIS A 49 -15.36 7.84 -26.44
N GLU A 50 -14.92 7.82 -27.70
CA GLU A 50 -14.74 6.59 -28.52
C GLU A 50 -13.83 5.55 -27.85
N ALA A 51 -12.93 6.00 -26.95
CA ALA A 51 -12.04 5.16 -26.15
C ALA A 51 -12.75 4.55 -24.91
N THR A 52 -14.02 4.14 -25.06
CA THR A 52 -14.84 3.60 -23.96
C THR A 52 -14.24 2.33 -23.36
N TYR A 53 -13.44 1.57 -24.12
CA TYR A 53 -12.81 0.33 -23.66
C TYR A 53 -11.79 0.53 -22.51
N ALA A 54 -11.23 1.73 -22.35
CA ALA A 54 -10.32 2.04 -21.24
C ALA A 54 -11.07 2.35 -19.92
N MET A 55 -12.33 2.79 -20.00
CA MET A 55 -13.11 3.22 -18.83
C MET A 55 -13.29 2.11 -17.78
N PRO A 56 -13.65 0.85 -18.13
CA PRO A 56 -13.76 -0.22 -17.15
C PRO A 56 -12.47 -0.46 -16.37
N PHE A 57 -11.32 -0.33 -17.01
CA PHE A 57 -10.01 -0.51 -16.37
C PHE A 57 -9.67 0.63 -15.41
N TYR A 58 -10.02 1.90 -15.73
CA TYR A 58 -9.92 3.01 -14.77
C TYR A 58 -10.82 2.80 -13.55
N CYS A 59 -12.06 2.35 -13.76
CA CYS A 59 -12.99 2.03 -12.66
C CYS A 59 -12.46 0.88 -11.78
N LEU A 60 -11.98 -0.20 -12.39
CA LEU A 60 -11.46 -1.37 -11.67
C LEU A 60 -10.16 -1.05 -10.93
N GLY A 61 -9.25 -0.29 -11.55
CA GLY A 61 -8.03 0.19 -10.90
C GLY A 61 -8.35 1.08 -9.68
N THR A 62 -9.34 1.96 -9.82
CA THR A 62 -9.82 2.80 -8.70
C THR A 62 -10.41 1.95 -7.58
N PHE A 63 -11.20 0.93 -7.92
CA PHE A 63 -11.75 0.00 -6.94
C PHE A 63 -10.64 -0.71 -6.15
N PHE A 64 -9.62 -1.26 -6.82
CA PHE A 64 -8.50 -1.91 -6.13
C PHE A 64 -7.66 -0.93 -5.30
N ALA A 65 -7.48 0.31 -5.78
CA ALA A 65 -6.83 1.36 -5.01
C ALA A 65 -7.63 1.73 -3.74
N LEU A 66 -8.97 1.72 -3.79
CA LEU A 66 -9.81 1.87 -2.60
C LEU A 66 -9.70 0.67 -1.66
N ALA A 67 -9.67 -0.55 -2.21
CA ALA A 67 -9.56 -1.78 -1.43
C ALA A 67 -8.29 -1.84 -0.57
N HIS A 68 -7.20 -1.15 -0.97
CA HIS A 68 -6.00 -0.98 -0.15
C HIS A 68 -6.32 -0.51 1.27
N PHE A 69 -7.26 0.44 1.42
CA PHE A 69 -7.59 1.07 2.70
C PHE A 69 -8.25 0.11 3.69
N PHE A 70 -8.82 -1.01 3.22
CA PHE A 70 -9.34 -2.07 4.09
C PHE A 70 -8.28 -2.64 5.05
N TYR A 71 -7.01 -2.65 4.63
CA TYR A 71 -5.89 -3.11 5.44
C TYR A 71 -5.37 -2.03 6.41
N GLY A 72 -5.81 -0.78 6.27
CA GLY A 72 -5.33 0.39 7.01
C GLY A 72 -5.33 0.22 8.53
N PRO A 73 -6.46 -0.11 9.18
CA PRO A 73 -6.51 -0.26 10.64
C PRO A 73 -5.54 -1.32 11.18
N ARG A 74 -5.38 -2.44 10.47
CA ARG A 74 -4.42 -3.49 10.86
C ARG A 74 -2.98 -3.04 10.64
N ALA A 75 -2.70 -2.39 9.51
CA ALA A 75 -1.37 -1.85 9.20
C ALA A 75 -0.93 -0.83 10.25
N LEU A 76 -1.77 0.14 10.61
CA LEU A 76 -1.46 1.17 11.60
C LEU A 76 -1.17 0.57 12.99
N ARG A 77 -1.95 -0.43 13.41
CA ARG A 77 -1.72 -1.14 14.68
C ARG A 77 -0.38 -1.88 14.70
N LEU A 78 -0.04 -2.58 13.63
CA LEU A 78 1.25 -3.30 13.53
C LEU A 78 2.43 -2.33 13.45
N LEU A 79 2.32 -1.24 12.69
CA LEU A 79 3.34 -0.18 12.63
C LEU A 79 3.55 0.49 13.99
N LYS A 80 2.47 0.74 14.74
CA LYS A 80 2.55 1.24 16.11
C LYS A 80 3.29 0.25 17.02
N ALA A 81 2.94 -1.04 16.96
CA ALA A 81 3.63 -2.08 17.73
C ALA A 81 5.13 -2.13 17.42
N ILE A 82 5.51 -2.08 16.14
CA ILE A 82 6.93 -2.05 15.74
C ILE A 82 7.66 -0.81 16.31
N ARG A 83 7.04 0.38 16.20
CA ARG A 83 7.61 1.63 16.74
C ARG A 83 7.78 1.63 18.25
N ASN A 84 6.90 0.92 18.95
CA ASN A 84 6.91 0.80 20.40
C ASN A 84 7.74 -0.38 20.92
N ALA A 85 8.41 -1.13 20.04
CA ALA A 85 9.12 -2.37 20.38
C ALA A 85 8.21 -3.44 21.01
N GLU A 86 6.94 -3.49 20.59
CA GLU A 86 5.96 -4.45 21.07
C GLU A 86 5.88 -5.68 20.14
N PRO A 87 5.77 -6.90 20.69
CA PRO A 87 5.95 -7.24 22.10
C PRO A 87 7.43 -7.11 22.52
N GLU A 88 7.67 -6.74 23.79
CA GLU A 88 9.01 -6.48 24.32
C GLU A 88 10.02 -7.57 23.95
N GLY A 89 11.19 -7.14 23.46
CA GLY A 89 12.28 -8.02 23.04
C GLY A 89 11.97 -8.88 21.80
N ARG A 90 10.83 -8.68 21.13
CA ARG A 90 10.38 -9.49 19.98
C ARG A 90 9.71 -8.65 18.88
N THR A 91 10.22 -7.44 18.63
CA THR A 91 9.76 -6.52 17.57
C THR A 91 9.68 -7.19 16.19
N THR A 92 10.59 -8.13 15.90
CA THR A 92 10.63 -8.94 14.67
C THR A 92 9.35 -9.76 14.45
N LYS A 93 8.61 -10.11 15.51
CA LYS A 93 7.30 -10.75 15.39
C LYS A 93 6.30 -9.80 14.74
N SER A 94 6.15 -8.59 15.27
CA SER A 94 5.26 -7.56 14.74
C SER A 94 5.67 -7.15 13.32
N MET A 95 6.97 -7.10 13.05
CA MET A 95 7.50 -6.89 11.70
C MET A 95 7.11 -8.02 10.75
N GLY A 96 7.22 -9.28 11.16
CA GLY A 96 6.80 -10.43 10.36
C GLY A 96 5.31 -10.42 10.05
N ASP A 97 4.48 -10.10 11.05
CA ASP A 97 3.03 -9.97 10.87
C ASP A 97 2.67 -8.82 9.93
N TRP A 98 3.39 -7.70 10.03
CA TRP A 98 3.25 -6.57 9.10
C TRP A 98 3.68 -6.95 7.69
N LEU A 99 4.84 -7.59 7.50
CA LEU A 99 5.34 -8.01 6.19
C LEU A 99 4.37 -8.99 5.52
N ARG A 100 3.86 -9.98 6.26
CA ARG A 100 2.88 -10.93 5.71
C ARG A 100 1.61 -10.22 5.22
N MET A 101 1.06 -9.34 6.05
CA MET A 101 -0.13 -8.56 5.71
C MET A 101 0.14 -7.59 4.54
N HIS A 102 1.30 -6.95 4.54
CA HIS A 102 1.74 -6.04 3.49
C HIS A 102 1.87 -6.77 2.16
N SER A 103 2.52 -7.95 2.12
CA SER A 103 2.65 -8.75 0.90
C SER A 103 1.29 -9.17 0.34
N VAL A 104 0.38 -9.62 1.21
CA VAL A 104 -0.99 -9.96 0.79
C VAL A 104 -1.67 -8.75 0.19
N ARG A 105 -1.68 -7.61 0.90
CA ARG A 105 -2.28 -6.36 0.42
C ARG A 105 -1.69 -5.94 -0.93
N THR A 106 -0.36 -5.97 -1.06
CA THR A 106 0.32 -5.56 -2.30
C THR A 106 -0.13 -6.41 -3.48
N VAL A 107 -0.26 -7.73 -3.30
CA VAL A 107 -0.69 -8.63 -4.39
C VAL A 107 -2.18 -8.48 -4.71
N THR A 108 -3.04 -8.34 -3.70
CA THR A 108 -4.50 -8.31 -3.89
C THR A 108 -5.07 -6.95 -4.23
N THR A 109 -4.30 -5.87 -4.05
CA THR A 109 -4.78 -4.50 -4.27
C THR A 109 -3.79 -3.73 -5.15
N ASP A 110 -2.60 -3.41 -4.62
CA ASP A 110 -1.65 -2.50 -5.26
C ASP A 110 -1.22 -2.96 -6.66
N LEU A 111 -0.90 -4.26 -6.81
CA LEU A 111 -0.50 -4.84 -8.10
C LEU A 111 -1.66 -4.87 -9.10
N LEU A 112 -2.87 -5.21 -8.66
CA LEU A 112 -4.04 -5.24 -9.52
C LEU A 112 -4.42 -3.82 -9.98
N ALA A 113 -4.41 -2.85 -9.07
CA ALA A 113 -4.63 -1.45 -9.41
C ALA A 113 -3.60 -0.94 -10.43
N PHE A 114 -2.32 -1.25 -10.22
CA PHE A 114 -1.24 -0.88 -11.13
C PHE A 114 -1.45 -1.47 -12.54
N VAL A 115 -1.77 -2.75 -12.64
CA VAL A 115 -2.04 -3.41 -13.93
C VAL A 115 -3.25 -2.78 -14.61
N CYS A 116 -4.36 -2.58 -13.90
CA CYS A 116 -5.56 -1.94 -14.44
C CYS A 116 -5.28 -0.53 -14.97
N PHE A 117 -4.60 0.32 -14.19
CA PHE A 117 -4.28 1.67 -14.62
C PHE A 117 -3.29 1.70 -15.80
N THR A 118 -2.34 0.76 -15.85
CA THR A 118 -1.40 0.64 -16.99
C THR A 118 -2.15 0.26 -18.26
N VAL A 119 -3.03 -0.75 -18.20
CA VAL A 119 -3.86 -1.16 -19.35
C VAL A 119 -4.79 -0.03 -19.78
N ALA A 120 -5.44 0.64 -18.84
CA ALA A 120 -6.30 1.79 -19.10
C ALA A 120 -5.54 2.90 -19.84
N ALA A 121 -4.35 3.24 -19.37
CA ALA A 121 -3.51 4.28 -19.96
C ALA A 121 -3.07 3.92 -21.39
N VAL A 122 -2.74 2.66 -21.66
CA VAL A 122 -2.38 2.20 -23.03
C VAL A 122 -3.59 2.23 -23.97
N LEU A 123 -4.78 1.86 -23.48
CA LEU A 123 -6.01 1.84 -24.29
C LEU A 123 -6.62 3.24 -24.52
N ALA A 124 -6.19 4.24 -23.75
CA ALA A 124 -6.69 5.61 -23.84
C ALA A 124 -5.85 6.51 -24.79
N ILE A 125 -4.78 5.97 -25.39
CA ILE A 125 -3.96 6.60 -26.43
C ILE A 125 -4.56 6.28 -27.79
#